data_AF-A0A6P2Q7R2-F1
#
_entry.id   AF-A0A6P2Q7R2-F1
#
_cell.length_a   1.000
_cell.length_b   1.000
_cell.length_c   1.000
_cell.angle_alpha   90.00
_cell.angle_beta   90.00
_cell.angle_gamma   90.00
#
_symmetry.space_group_name_H-M   'P 1'
#
loop_
_entity.id
_entity.type
_entity.pdbx_description
1 polymer ?
#
loop_
_entity_poly.entity_id
_entity_poly.type
_entity_poly.pdbx_seq_one_letter_code
_entity_poly.pdbx_strand_id
1 'polypeptide(L)'
;MANYLSGAAPDDLLQVAQALRVLVDGNLHRRFPGLIREGVTMGVIVGLIENAPAGSPLEQLKPEVKNLRSFNEFASLFHHDAQGKIPRRSVTDGELHPFAKQAMAFVHLGSMN
;
A
#
# COMPACT_ATOMS: atom_id res chain seq x y z
N MET A 1 7.77 -9.86 -5.21
CA MET A 1 7.75 -8.47 -5.74
C MET A 1 8.88 -8.19 -6.71
N ALA A 2 10.16 -8.33 -6.29
CA ALA A 2 11.30 -8.07 -7.17
C ALA A 2 11.30 -8.92 -8.45
N ASN A 3 11.07 -10.24 -8.32
CA ASN A 3 10.97 -11.15 -9.49
C ASN A 3 9.81 -10.78 -10.43
N TYR A 4 8.67 -10.37 -9.87
CA TYR A 4 7.52 -9.92 -10.67
C TYR A 4 7.87 -8.70 -11.53
N LEU A 5 8.52 -7.70 -10.93
CA LEU A 5 8.91 -6.48 -11.64
C LEU A 5 10.11 -6.66 -12.58
N SER A 6 10.92 -7.71 -12.40
CA SER A 6 12.01 -8.06 -13.33
C SER A 6 11.53 -8.85 -14.55
N GLY A 7 10.22 -9.01 -14.75
CA GLY A 7 9.64 -9.71 -15.89
C GLY A 7 9.62 -11.23 -15.77
N ALA A 8 9.97 -11.78 -14.60
CA ALA A 8 9.69 -13.19 -14.33
C ALA A 8 8.18 -13.34 -14.09
N ALA A 9 7.53 -14.22 -14.85
CA ALA A 9 6.13 -14.52 -14.65
C ALA A 9 5.92 -15.00 -13.20
N PRO A 10 5.11 -14.32 -12.39
CA PRO A 10 4.81 -14.80 -11.05
C PRO A 10 3.89 -16.02 -11.18
N ASP A 11 4.14 -17.03 -10.35
CA ASP A 11 3.29 -18.23 -10.32
C ASP A 11 1.84 -17.88 -9.93
N ASP A 12 1.64 -16.77 -9.19
CA ASP A 12 0.34 -16.33 -8.73
C ASP A 12 0.26 -14.79 -8.56
N LEU A 13 -0.46 -14.12 -9.48
CA LEU A 13 -0.70 -12.68 -9.42
C LEU A 13 -1.54 -12.24 -8.20
N LEU A 14 -2.44 -13.11 -7.73
CA LEU A 14 -3.27 -12.81 -6.54
C LEU A 14 -2.40 -12.72 -5.29
N GLN A 15 -1.44 -13.64 -5.13
CA GLN A 15 -0.48 -13.58 -4.02
C GLN A 15 0.37 -12.31 -4.07
N VAL A 16 0.79 -11.89 -5.26
CA VAL A 16 1.53 -10.62 -5.42
C VAL A 16 0.65 -9.43 -4.99
N ALA A 17 -0.61 -9.39 -5.41
CA ALA A 17 -1.55 -8.33 -5.03
C ALA A 17 -1.80 -8.28 -3.51
N GLN A 18 -1.92 -9.44 -2.85
CA GLN A 18 -2.07 -9.52 -1.39
C GLN A 18 -0.80 -9.07 -0.65
N ALA A 19 0.37 -9.45 -1.16
CA ALA A 19 1.66 -9.09 -0.57
C ALA A 19 1.97 -7.59 -0.65
N LEU A 20 1.46 -6.89 -1.68
CA LEU A 20 1.63 -5.44 -1.84
C LEU A 20 1.17 -4.66 -0.61
N ARG A 21 -0.01 -5.01 -0.09
CA ARG A 21 -0.56 -4.35 1.10
C ARG A 21 0.36 -4.52 2.31
N VAL A 22 0.74 -5.76 2.60
CA VAL A 22 1.61 -6.10 3.74
C VAL A 22 2.93 -5.35 3.65
N LEU A 23 3.48 -5.23 2.45
CA LEU A 23 4.72 -4.50 2.20
C LEU A 23 4.59 -3.00 2.53
N VAL A 24 3.56 -2.32 2.01
CA VAL A 24 3.36 -0.88 2.23
C VAL A 24 2.97 -0.59 3.68
N ASP A 25 2.05 -1.38 4.27
CA ASP A 25 1.64 -1.25 5.67
C ASP A 25 2.85 -1.45 6.61
N GLY A 26 3.59 -2.54 6.41
CA GLY A 26 4.78 -2.84 7.20
C GLY A 26 5.86 -1.75 7.07
N ASN A 27 6.01 -1.13 5.90
CA ASN A 27 6.91 0.00 5.70
C ASN A 27 6.46 1.24 6.50
N LEU A 28 5.17 1.59 6.45
CA LEU A 28 4.62 2.73 7.20
C LEU A 28 4.77 2.54 8.70
N HIS A 29 4.39 1.37 9.24
CA HIS A 29 4.56 1.07 10.67
C HIS A 29 6.02 1.15 11.12
N ARG A 30 6.95 0.65 10.30
CA ARG A 30 8.39 0.69 10.61
C ARG A 30 8.98 2.11 10.56
N ARG A 31 8.54 2.93 9.59
CA ARG A 31 9.06 4.30 9.38
C ARG A 31 8.60 5.30 10.44
N PHE A 32 7.41 5.08 11.02
CA PHE A 32 6.79 6.05 11.94
C PHE A 32 6.38 5.39 13.27
N PRO A 33 7.34 4.80 14.02
CA PRO A 33 7.05 4.18 15.31
C PRO A 33 6.49 5.22 16.29
N GLY A 34 5.43 4.86 17.02
CA GLY A 34 4.76 5.74 17.98
C GLY A 34 3.81 6.78 17.37
N LEU A 35 3.92 7.08 16.07
CA LEU A 35 2.97 7.92 15.33
C LEU A 35 1.88 7.09 14.65
N ILE A 36 2.25 5.92 14.15
CA ILE A 36 1.32 4.93 13.60
C ILE A 36 1.27 3.73 14.55
N ARG A 37 0.18 3.57 15.28
CA ARG A 37 -0.05 2.44 16.19
C ARG A 37 -0.19 1.13 15.41
N GLU A 38 0.24 0.02 15.99
CA GLU A 38 -0.01 -1.31 15.41
C GLU A 38 -1.51 -1.59 15.28
N GLY A 39 -1.89 -2.39 14.27
CA GLY A 39 -3.27 -2.85 14.07
C GLY A 39 -4.23 -1.82 13.45
N VAL A 40 -3.80 -0.58 13.18
CA VAL A 40 -4.62 0.36 12.42
C VAL A 40 -4.59 0.02 10.93
N THR A 41 -5.70 0.23 10.24
CA THR A 41 -5.79 -0.04 8.80
C THR A 41 -5.08 1.05 7.99
N MET A 42 -4.63 0.73 6.77
CA MET A 42 -4.07 1.72 5.85
C MET A 42 -4.99 2.92 5.61
N GLY A 43 -6.31 2.73 5.56
CA GLY A 43 -7.27 3.83 5.47
C GLY A 43 -7.17 4.80 6.64
N VAL A 44 -6.99 4.29 7.87
CA VAL A 44 -6.73 5.12 9.06
C VAL A 44 -5.38 5.83 8.94
N ILE A 45 -4.33 5.15 8.47
CA ILE A 45 -3.01 5.76 8.27
C ILE A 45 -3.07 6.92 7.28
N VAL A 46 -3.76 6.75 6.15
CA VAL A 46 -3.98 7.83 5.16
C VAL A 46 -4.67 9.02 5.81
N GLY A 47 -5.68 8.79 6.65
CA GLY A 47 -6.33 9.84 7.42
C GLY A 47 -5.40 10.54 8.42
N LEU A 48 -4.49 9.82 9.08
CA LEU A 48 -3.48 10.41 9.96
C LEU A 48 -2.51 11.31 9.18
N ILE A 49 -2.09 10.91 7.99
CA ILE A 49 -1.20 11.68 7.13
C ILE A 49 -1.89 12.96 6.64
N GLU A 50 -3.12 12.82 6.13
CA GLU A 50 -3.94 13.93 5.61
C GLU A 50 -4.14 15.02 6.67
N ASN A 51 -4.34 14.62 7.93
CA ASN A 51 -4.58 15.53 9.06
C ASN A 51 -3.32 15.82 9.89
N ALA A 52 -2.13 15.46 9.42
CA ALA A 52 -0.90 15.66 10.20
C ALA A 52 -0.64 17.16 10.46
N PRO A 53 -0.33 17.57 11.71
CA PRO A 53 -0.02 18.96 12.02
C PRO A 53 1.31 19.39 11.40
N ALA A 54 1.48 20.70 11.21
CA ALA A 54 2.74 21.25 10.71
C ALA A 54 3.91 20.87 11.63
N GLY A 55 5.03 20.45 11.04
CA GLY A 55 6.21 19.97 11.76
C GLY A 55 6.13 18.51 12.23
N SER A 56 5.00 17.82 12.03
CA SER A 56 4.93 16.36 12.24
C SER A 56 5.75 15.61 11.19
N PRO A 57 6.45 14.52 11.55
CA PRO A 57 7.08 13.65 10.56
C PRO A 57 6.11 13.11 9.49
N LEU A 58 4.82 12.95 9.83
CA LEU A 58 3.79 12.52 8.88
C LEU A 58 3.43 13.58 7.84
N GLU A 59 3.71 14.86 8.11
CA GLU A 59 3.42 15.95 7.17
C GLU A 59 4.15 15.75 5.84
N GLN A 60 5.36 15.18 5.88
CA GLN A 60 6.18 14.92 4.69
C GLN A 60 5.51 13.94 3.71
N LEU A 61 4.53 13.16 4.17
CA LEU A 61 3.76 12.22 3.34
C LEU A 61 2.47 12.81 2.77
N LYS A 62 2.08 14.06 3.11
CA LYS A 62 0.87 14.69 2.56
C LYS A 62 0.78 14.67 1.03
N PRO A 63 1.88 14.90 0.27
CA PRO A 63 1.84 14.80 -1.19
C PRO A 63 1.42 13.40 -1.70
N GLU A 64 1.65 12.34 -0.91
CA GLU A 64 1.36 10.96 -1.27
C GLU A 64 -0.07 10.52 -0.92
N VAL A 65 -0.87 11.35 -0.24
CA VAL A 65 -2.22 10.97 0.23
C VAL A 65 -3.08 10.41 -0.90
N LYS A 66 -3.07 11.07 -2.07
CA LYS A 66 -3.83 10.61 -3.24
C LYS A 66 -3.36 9.23 -3.71
N ASN A 67 -2.05 9.00 -3.79
CA ASN A 67 -1.47 7.75 -4.24
C ASN A 67 -1.73 6.62 -3.24
N LEU A 68 -1.55 6.89 -1.94
CA LEU A 68 -1.83 5.93 -0.86
C LEU A 68 -3.31 5.57 -0.79
N ARG A 69 -4.22 6.52 -1.04
CA ARG A 69 -5.66 6.26 -1.11
C ARG A 69 -6.00 5.34 -2.28
N SER A 70 -5.50 5.66 -3.48
CA SER A 70 -5.66 4.83 -4.69
C SER A 70 -5.10 3.42 -4.48
N PHE A 71 -3.90 3.31 -3.92
CA PHE A 71 -3.29 2.03 -3.58
C PHE A 71 -4.12 1.24 -2.56
N ASN A 72 -4.62 1.89 -1.50
CA ASN A 72 -5.48 1.24 -0.52
C ASN A 72 -6.81 0.76 -1.13
N GLU A 73 -7.41 1.54 -2.03
CA GLU A 73 -8.61 1.14 -2.77
C GLU A 73 -8.35 -0.14 -3.57
N PHE A 74 -7.28 -0.18 -4.37
CA PHE A 74 -6.86 -1.38 -5.09
C PHE A 74 -6.61 -2.57 -4.15
N ALA A 75 -5.78 -2.38 -3.13
CA ALA A 75 -5.39 -3.43 -2.19
C ALA A 75 -6.59 -3.98 -1.40
N SER A 76 -7.59 -3.15 -1.10
CA SER A 76 -8.78 -3.56 -0.37
C SER A 76 -9.64 -4.58 -1.12
N LEU A 77 -9.55 -4.63 -2.45
CA LEU A 77 -10.28 -5.61 -3.28
C LEU A 77 -9.92 -7.05 -2.93
N PHE A 78 -8.74 -7.29 -2.37
CA PHE A 78 -8.20 -8.62 -2.10
C PHE A 78 -8.21 -8.99 -0.61
N HIS A 79 -8.81 -8.14 0.25
CA HIS A 79 -8.77 -8.29 1.70
C HIS A 79 -10.06 -8.88 2.29
N HIS A 80 -9.93 -9.93 3.10
CA HIS A 80 -11.05 -10.66 3.71
C HIS A 80 -11.87 -9.86 4.74
N ASP A 81 -11.30 -8.78 5.29
CA ASP A 81 -11.90 -7.95 6.34
C ASP A 81 -12.51 -6.63 5.79
N ALA A 82 -12.62 -6.48 4.46
CA ALA A 82 -13.30 -5.32 3.88
C ALA A 82 -14.84 -5.44 4.03
N GLN A 83 -15.39 -5.06 5.19
CA GLN A 83 -16.82 -4.83 5.48
C GLN A 83 -17.81 -5.73 4.69
N GLY A 84 -17.70 -7.05 4.84
CA GLY A 84 -18.67 -8.00 4.28
C GLY A 84 -18.64 -8.19 2.76
N LYS A 85 -17.64 -7.64 2.06
CA LYS A 85 -17.43 -7.91 0.63
C LYS A 85 -16.66 -9.21 0.44
N ILE A 86 -17.10 -10.02 -0.51
CA ILE A 86 -16.34 -11.19 -0.96
C ILE A 86 -15.07 -10.68 -1.65
N PRO A 87 -13.87 -11.06 -1.19
CA PRO A 87 -12.63 -10.61 -1.83
C PRO A 87 -12.54 -11.06 -3.27
N ARG A 88 -12.06 -10.18 -4.13
CA ARG A 88 -11.71 -10.48 -5.50
C ARG A 88 -10.66 -11.59 -5.51
N ARG A 89 -10.85 -12.59 -6.38
CA ARG A 89 -10.02 -13.80 -6.46
C ARG A 89 -9.10 -13.85 -7.67
N SER A 90 -9.04 -12.79 -8.46
CA SER A 90 -8.19 -12.69 -9.65
C SER A 90 -7.77 -11.25 -9.88
N VAL A 91 -6.63 -11.04 -10.52
CA VAL A 91 -6.13 -9.74 -10.96
C VAL A 91 -5.33 -9.96 -12.23
N THR A 92 -5.43 -9.04 -13.17
CA THR A 92 -4.61 -9.09 -14.38
C THR A 92 -3.25 -8.45 -14.14
N ASP A 93 -2.26 -8.82 -14.93
CA ASP A 93 -0.94 -8.18 -14.90
C ASP A 93 -1.03 -6.66 -15.11
N GLY A 94 -1.83 -6.20 -16.08
CA GLY A 94 -2.02 -4.79 -16.37
C GLY A 94 -2.63 -3.98 -15.21
N GLU A 95 -3.52 -4.60 -14.43
CA GLU A 95 -4.06 -3.98 -13.21
C GLU A 95 -3.01 -3.93 -12.10
N LEU A 96 -2.21 -4.99 -11.93
CA LEU A 96 -1.27 -5.16 -10.83
C LEU A 96 0.02 -4.34 -10.99
N HIS A 97 0.57 -4.32 -12.21
CA HIS A 97 1.87 -3.76 -12.52
C HIS A 97 2.07 -2.31 -12.02
N PRO A 98 1.16 -1.34 -12.27
CA PRO A 98 1.35 0.02 -11.80
C PRO A 98 1.43 0.11 -10.27
N PHE A 99 0.57 -0.62 -9.54
CA PHE A 99 0.59 -0.62 -8.07
C PHE A 99 1.81 -1.32 -7.50
N ALA A 100 2.31 -2.36 -8.19
CA ALA A 100 3.55 -3.02 -7.78
C ALA A 100 4.77 -2.10 -7.92
N LYS A 101 4.85 -1.34 -9.02
CA LYS A 101 5.90 -0.35 -9.23
C LYS A 101 5.83 0.76 -8.18
N GLN A 102 4.64 1.31 -7.96
CA GLN A 102 4.40 2.37 -6.97
C GLN A 102 4.77 1.92 -5.55
N ALA A 103 4.33 0.74 -5.11
CA ALA A 103 4.66 0.22 -3.79
C ALA A 103 6.17 0.06 -3.58
N MET A 104 6.89 -0.43 -4.59
CA MET A 104 8.35 -0.56 -4.52
C MET A 104 9.05 0.80 -4.50
N ALA A 105 8.61 1.75 -5.31
CA ALA A 105 9.10 3.12 -5.28
C ALA A 105 8.88 3.74 -3.88
N PHE A 106 7.71 3.53 -3.28
CA PHE A 106 7.40 4.04 -1.95
C PHE A 106 8.25 3.43 -0.84
N VAL A 107 8.52 2.13 -0.91
CA VAL A 107 9.37 1.44 0.07
C VAL A 107 10.82 1.88 -0.03
N HIS A 108 11.34 2.11 -1.24
CA HIS A 108 12.74 2.47 -1.45
C HIS A 108 13.03 3.96 -1.37
N LEU A 109 12.12 4.79 -1.87
CA LEU A 109 12.32 6.23 -2.06
C LEU A 109 11.40 7.09 -1.19
N GLY A 110 10.39 6.48 -0.55
CA GLY A 110 9.42 7.19 0.26
C GLY A 110 8.29 7.89 -0.51
N SER A 111 8.21 7.69 -1.84
CA SER A 111 7.26 8.34 -2.74
C SER A 111 6.74 7.36 -3.82
N MET A 112 5.47 7.45 -4.21
CA MET A 112 4.80 6.53 -5.15
C MET A 112 4.95 6.96 -6.64
N ASN A 113 6.11 7.48 -7.03
CA ASN A 113 6.39 7.99 -8.39
C ASN A 113 6.55 6.90 -9.46
#